data_AF-A0A380FIS3-F1
#
_entry.id   AF-A0A380FIS3-F1
#
_cell.length_a   1.000
_cell.length_b   1.000
_cell.length_c   1.000
_cell.angle_alpha   90.00
_cell.angle_beta   90.00
_cell.angle_gamma   90.00
#
_symmetry.space_group_name_H-M   'P 1'
#
loop_
_entity.id
_entity.type
_entity.pdbx_description
1 polymer ?
#
loop_
_entity_poly.entity_id
_entity_poly.type
_entity_poly.pdbx_seq_one_letter_code
_entity_poly.pdbx_strand_id
1 'polypeptide(L)'
;MKKLFISGLILFIVCFLLGCLTWFGFEQQNNKLNSVNKTFDSKKINSLKLDSQNSSINIKRGKQFAVKYSGKKRLNIDDSNQELSIQENSNSEDHYGLNFNPI
;
A
#
# COMPACT_ATOMS: atom_id res chain seq x y z
N MET A 1 30.58 8.69 40.18
CA MET A 1 29.39 7.89 39.76
C MET A 1 28.47 8.63 38.80
N LYS A 2 28.09 9.90 39.06
CA LYS A 2 27.19 10.67 38.18
C LYS A 2 27.66 10.80 36.72
N LYS A 3 28.96 10.94 36.46
CA LYS A 3 29.52 11.09 35.10
C LYS A 3 29.34 9.84 34.23
N LEU A 4 29.51 8.65 34.81
CA LEU A 4 29.29 7.38 34.12
C LEU A 4 27.80 7.15 33.83
N PHE A 5 26.93 7.55 34.77
CA PHE A 5 25.48 7.51 34.58
C PHE A 5 25.02 8.44 33.45
N ILE A 6 25.51 9.68 33.41
CA ILE A 6 25.23 10.63 32.32
C ILE A 6 25.72 10.07 30.98
N SER A 7 26.92 9.48 30.94
CA SER A 7 27.46 8.89 29.71
C SER A 7 26.61 7.73 29.20
N GLY A 8 26.15 6.84 30.10
CA GLY A 8 25.26 5.74 29.73
C GLY A 8 23.89 6.22 29.26
N LEU A 9 23.34 7.26 29.90
CA LEU A 9 22.07 7.87 29.51
C LEU A 9 22.13 8.48 28.11
N ILE A 10 23.21 9.22 27.79
CA ILE A 10 23.41 9.80 26.46
C ILE A 10 23.50 8.70 25.41
N LEU A 11 24.29 7.65 25.67
CA LEU A 11 24.42 6.53 24.74
C LEU A 11 23.07 5.83 24.52
N PHE A 12 22.29 5.62 25.58
CA PHE A 12 20.95 5.04 25.52
C PHE A 12 20.02 5.88 24.64
N ILE A 13 19.96 7.20 24.87
CA ILE A 13 19.11 8.11 24.10
C ILE A 13 19.50 8.08 22.62
N VAL A 14 20.79 8.13 22.29
CA VAL A 14 21.26 8.10 20.90
C VAL A 14 20.88 6.78 20.22
N CYS A 15 21.13 5.64 20.87
CA CYS A 15 20.74 4.34 20.32
C CYS A 15 19.22 4.20 20.18
N PHE A 16 18.45 4.69 21.14
CA PHE A 16 16.99 4.68 21.10
C PHE A 16 16.45 5.52 19.94
N LEU A 17 16.95 6.75 19.77
CA LEU A 17 16.57 7.63 18.66
C LEU A 17 16.91 7.02 17.31
N LEU A 18 18.10 6.41 17.16
CA LEU A 18 18.47 5.70 15.93
C LEU A 18 17.52 4.54 15.63
N GLY A 19 17.14 3.76 16.65
CA GLY A 19 16.14 2.68 16.50
C GLY A 19 14.75 3.20 16.11
N CYS A 20 14.30 4.32 16.68
CA CYS A 20 13.04 4.95 16.30
C CYS A 20 13.07 5.46 14.86
N LEU A 21 14.17 6.08 14.44
CA LEU A 21 14.33 6.59 13.07
C LEU A 21 14.39 5.47 12.04
N THR A 22 15.08 4.37 12.32
CA THR A 22 15.10 3.22 11.41
C THR A 22 13.71 2.58 11.33
N TRP A 23 13.04 2.35 12.45
CA TRP A 23 11.66 1.84 12.48
C TRP A 23 10.71 2.72 11.67
N PHE A 24 10.74 4.03 11.91
CA PHE A 24 9.89 4.99 11.21
C PHE A 24 10.20 5.05 9.71
N GLY A 25 11.48 4.99 9.32
CA GLY A 25 11.91 4.98 7.93
C GLY A 25 11.45 3.73 7.18
N PHE A 26 11.54 2.55 7.80
CA PHE A 26 11.02 1.29 7.23
C PHE A 26 9.48 1.31 7.13
N GLU A 27 8.78 1.77 8.17
CA GLU A 27 7.32 1.86 8.18
C GLU A 27 6.80 2.79 7.06
N GLN A 28 7.48 3.91 6.82
CA GLN A 28 7.08 4.86 5.78
C GLN A 28 7.25 4.29 4.36
N GLN A 29 8.27 3.47 4.13
CA GLN A 29 8.46 2.79 2.84
C GLN A 29 7.40 1.70 2.62
N ASN A 30 7.07 0.93 3.67
CA ASN A 30 6.10 -0.15 3.60
C ASN A 30 4.64 0.35 3.48
N ASN A 31 4.35 1.58 3.90
CA ASN A 31 3.01 2.18 3.78
C ASN A 31 2.83 3.09 2.55
N LYS A 32 3.77 3.08 1.60
CA LYS A 32 3.64 3.91 0.39
C LYS A 32 2.40 3.49 -0.41
N LEU A 33 1.46 4.42 -0.58
CA LEU A 33 0.24 4.18 -1.36
C LEU A 33 0.58 4.09 -2.85
N ASN A 34 0.08 3.04 -3.49
CA ASN A 34 0.03 2.95 -4.93
C ASN A 34 -1.09 3.85 -5.45
N SER A 35 -0.77 4.64 -6.45
CA SER A 35 -1.74 5.49 -7.14
C SER A 35 -1.78 5.13 -8.62
N VAL A 36 -2.99 5.03 -9.17
CA VAL A 36 -3.20 4.82 -10.61
C VAL A 36 -4.14 5.90 -11.11
N ASN A 37 -3.78 6.50 -12.23
CA ASN A 37 -4.63 7.43 -12.97
C ASN A 37 -4.48 7.10 -14.46
N LYS A 38 -5.33 6.22 -14.97
CA LYS A 38 -5.33 5.79 -16.37
C LYS A 38 -6.66 6.13 -17.03
N THR A 39 -6.59 6.56 -18.28
CA THR A 39 -7.75 6.84 -19.13
C THR A 39 -7.70 5.88 -20.32
N PHE A 40 -8.86 5.38 -20.72
CA PHE A 40 -9.03 4.41 -21.79
C PHE A 40 -9.98 4.96 -22.86
N ASP A 41 -9.85 4.44 -24.08
CA ASP A 41 -10.77 4.77 -25.16
C ASP A 41 -12.15 4.16 -24.89
N SER A 42 -13.14 5.02 -24.65
CA SER A 42 -14.52 4.62 -24.33
C SER A 42 -15.20 3.83 -25.45
N LYS A 43 -14.69 3.88 -26.69
CA LYS A 43 -15.26 3.10 -27.81
C LYS A 43 -14.86 1.63 -27.78
N LYS A 44 -13.87 1.26 -26.96
CA LYS A 44 -13.31 -0.09 -26.92
C LYS A 44 -13.75 -0.91 -25.72
N ILE A 45 -14.44 -0.33 -24.74
CA ILE A 45 -14.82 -0.99 -23.48
C ILE A 45 -16.35 -1.02 -23.36
N ASN A 46 -16.91 -2.21 -23.17
CA ASN A 46 -18.34 -2.46 -23.02
C ASN A 46 -18.69 -3.11 -21.67
N SER A 47 -17.74 -3.80 -21.02
CA SER A 47 -17.91 -4.36 -19.68
C SER A 47 -16.79 -3.94 -18.72
N LEU A 48 -17.10 -3.95 -17.42
CA LEU A 48 -16.17 -3.70 -16.32
C LEU A 48 -16.19 -4.92 -15.39
N LYS A 49 -15.04 -5.55 -15.22
CA LYS A 49 -14.80 -6.57 -14.20
C LYS A 49 -13.91 -5.97 -13.12
N LEU A 50 -14.37 -6.03 -11.87
CA LEU A 50 -13.67 -5.46 -10.73
C LEU A 50 -13.54 -6.51 -9.63
N ASP A 51 -12.31 -6.86 -9.29
CA ASP A 51 -11.96 -7.74 -8.18
C ASP A 51 -11.12 -6.94 -7.19
N SER A 52 -11.73 -6.64 -6.04
CA SER A 52 -11.15 -5.78 -5.02
C SER A 52 -11.60 -6.22 -3.64
N GLN A 53 -10.72 -6.09 -2.66
CA GLN A 53 -10.96 -6.51 -1.28
C GLN A 53 -10.92 -5.31 -0.35
N ASN A 54 -12.03 -5.05 0.33
CA ASN A 54 -12.16 -4.00 1.35
C ASN A 54 -11.90 -2.57 0.82
N SER A 55 -12.30 -2.30 -0.42
CA SER A 55 -12.16 -0.99 -1.07
C SER A 55 -13.49 -0.31 -1.31
N SER A 56 -13.50 1.02 -1.25
CA SER A 56 -14.66 1.84 -1.61
C SER A 56 -14.67 2.08 -3.13
N ILE A 57 -15.76 1.69 -3.78
CA ILE A 57 -15.90 1.73 -5.24
C ILE A 57 -16.91 2.81 -5.61
N ASN A 58 -16.52 3.75 -6.47
CA ASN A 58 -17.40 4.80 -6.97
C ASN A 58 -17.38 4.82 -8.51
N ILE A 59 -18.51 4.50 -9.12
CA ILE A 59 -18.67 4.48 -10.58
C ILE A 59 -19.53 5.67 -10.99
N LYS A 60 -18.98 6.53 -11.84
CA LYS A 60 -19.66 7.72 -12.36
C LYS A 60 -19.70 7.68 -13.88
N ARG A 61 -20.86 8.00 -14.46
CA ARG A 61 -20.98 8.17 -15.91
C ARG A 61 -20.20 9.41 -16.34
N GLY A 62 -19.32 9.25 -17.32
CA GLY A 62 -18.50 10.31 -17.88
C GLY A 62 -18.33 10.16 -19.40
N LYS A 63 -17.62 11.10 -20.03
CA LYS A 63 -17.36 11.08 -21.47
C LYS A 63 -16.31 10.04 -21.90
N GLN A 64 -15.45 9.63 -20.96
CA GLN A 64 -14.34 8.70 -21.17
C GLN A 64 -14.26 7.73 -20.00
N PHE A 65 -13.70 6.55 -20.26
CA PHE A 65 -13.47 5.57 -19.20
C PHE A 65 -12.14 5.89 -18.49
N ALA A 66 -12.18 6.11 -17.18
CA ALA A 66 -11.00 6.45 -16.40
C ALA A 66 -10.98 5.68 -15.09
N VAL A 67 -9.81 5.13 -14.75
CA VAL A 67 -9.56 4.42 -13.49
C VAL A 67 -8.66 5.29 -12.63
N LYS A 68 -9.20 5.67 -11.47
CA LYS A 68 -8.47 6.38 -10.41
C LYS A 68 -8.41 5.48 -9.19
N TYR A 69 -7.21 5.24 -8.71
CA TYR A 69 -6.95 4.39 -7.56
C TYR A 69 -5.95 5.03 -6.62
N SER A 70 -6.17 4.82 -5.33
CA SER A 70 -5.23 5.14 -4.27
C SER A 70 -5.39 4.08 -3.19
N GLY A 71 -4.38 3.22 -3.02
CA GLY A 71 -4.45 2.14 -2.04
C GLY A 71 -3.11 1.46 -1.82
N LYS A 72 -3.00 0.64 -0.78
CA LYS A 72 -1.75 -0.04 -0.42
C LYS A 72 -1.40 -1.16 -1.41
N LYS A 73 -2.40 -1.82 -2.00
CA LYS A 73 -2.21 -2.93 -2.94
C LYS A 73 -1.88 -2.41 -4.34
N ARG A 74 -1.17 -3.21 -5.13
CA ARG A 74 -0.95 -2.90 -6.55
C ARG A 74 -2.18 -3.30 -7.36
N LEU A 75 -2.51 -2.53 -8.38
CA LEU A 75 -3.55 -2.91 -9.34
C LEU A 75 -2.95 -3.58 -10.56
N ASN A 76 -3.55 -4.69 -10.98
CA ASN A 76 -3.43 -5.20 -12.33
C ASN A 76 -4.62 -4.68 -13.16
N ILE A 77 -4.35 -4.08 -14.31
CA ILE A 77 -5.38 -3.52 -15.20
C ILE A 77 -5.14 -4.04 -16.60
N ASP A 78 -6.13 -4.73 -17.14
CA ASP A 78 -6.13 -5.33 -18.48
C ASP A 78 -7.34 -4.85 -19.28
N ASP A 79 -7.15 -4.51 -20.56
CA ASP A 79 -8.17 -4.04 -21.49
C ASP A 79 -8.31 -4.97 -22.70
N SER A 80 -8.56 -6.26 -22.46
CA SER A 80 -8.77 -7.27 -23.50
C SER A 80 -10.25 -7.53 -23.79
N ASN A 81 -10.58 -7.98 -25.00
CA ASN A 81 -11.92 -8.46 -25.39
C ASN A 81 -13.08 -7.48 -25.11
N GLN A 82 -12.84 -6.18 -25.21
CA GLN A 82 -13.80 -5.12 -24.86
C GLN A 82 -14.25 -5.10 -23.39
N GLU A 83 -13.51 -5.78 -22.51
CA GLU A 83 -13.70 -5.77 -21.07
C GLU A 83 -12.54 -5.06 -20.41
N LEU A 84 -12.82 -4.19 -19.45
CA LEU A 84 -11.78 -3.69 -18.56
C LEU A 84 -11.78 -4.52 -17.28
N SER A 85 -10.70 -5.26 -17.05
CA SER A 85 -10.49 -6.03 -15.83
C SER A 85 -9.55 -5.29 -14.89
N ILE A 86 -10.03 -5.01 -13.68
CA ILE A 86 -9.26 -4.37 -12.61
C ILE A 86 -9.19 -5.34 -11.44
N GLN A 87 -7.98 -5.76 -11.08
CA GLN A 87 -7.74 -6.67 -9.97
C GLN A 87 -6.73 -6.10 -8.98
N GLU A 88 -7.08 -6.05 -7.70
CA GLU A 88 -6.11 -5.79 -6.64
C GLU A 88 -5.26 -7.03 -6.40
N ASN A 89 -3.94 -6.87 -6.53
CA ASN A 89 -3.02 -7.94 -6.21
C ASN A 89 -3.06 -8.21 -4.70
N SER A 90 -3.38 -9.45 -4.33
CA SER A 90 -3.50 -9.91 -2.94
C SER A 90 -2.16 -10.17 -2.26
N ASN A 91 -1.03 -10.00 -2.95
CA ASN A 91 0.31 -10.35 -2.46
C ASN A 91 0.85 -9.35 -1.42
N SER A 92 0.04 -9.02 -0.41
CA SER A 92 0.51 -8.49 0.87
C SER A 92 0.77 -9.70 1.76
N GLU A 93 2.01 -10.20 1.74
CA GLU A 93 2.51 -10.95 2.89
C GLU A 93 2.53 -9.97 4.06
N ASP A 94 1.49 -10.04 4.91
CA ASP A 94 1.44 -9.31 6.16
C ASP A 94 2.48 -9.93 7.11
N HIS A 95 3.76 -9.59 6.92
CA HIS A 95 4.88 -10.06 7.76
C HIS A 95 4.79 -9.57 9.23
N TYR A 96 3.76 -8.81 9.58
CA TYR A 96 3.54 -8.29 10.93
C TYR A 96 2.79 -9.26 11.85
N GLY A 97 2.35 -10.42 11.35
CA GLY A 97 1.83 -11.49 12.18
C GLY A 97 2.96 -12.35 12.74
N LEU A 98 3.42 -12.07 13.96
CA LEU A 98 4.06 -13.12 14.77
C LEU A 98 3.01 -14.23 14.93
N ASN A 99 3.26 -15.40 14.33
CA ASN A 99 2.37 -16.54 14.49
C ASN A 99 2.48 -17.04 15.93
N PHE A 100 1.60 -16.55 16.81
CA PHE A 100 1.47 -16.99 18.19
C PHE A 100 0.65 -18.27 18.33
N ASN A 101 0.30 -18.94 17.22
CA ASN A 101 -0.40 -20.20 17.28
C ASN A 101 0.61 -21.28 17.75
N PRO A 102 0.46 -21.87 18.94
CA PRO A 102 1.32 -22.96 19.36
C PRO A 102 1.12 -24.14 18.39
N ILE A 103 2.25 -24.72 17.95
CA ILE A 103 2.29 -25.99 17.22
C ILE A 103 2.15 -27.13 18.24
#